data_AF-A0A1F2QJN4-F1
#
_entry.id   AF-A0A1F2QJN4-F1
#
_cell.length_a   1.000
_cell.length_b   1.000
_cell.length_c   1.000
_cell.angle_alpha   90.00
_cell.angle_beta   90.00
_cell.angle_gamma   90.00
#
_symmetry.space_group_name_H-M   'P 1'
#
loop_
_entity.id
_entity.type
_entity.pdbx_description
1 polymer ?
#
loop_
_entity_poly.entity_id
_entity_poly.type
_entity_poly.pdbx_seq_one_letter_code
_entity_poly.pdbx_strand_id
1 'polypeptide(L)'
;MIALLVMPSVAQAGGYRAVFLLNGGLALVLGAAVLAQAPVRAKPCHSEDVLGISALAGALAGAVTNRRVLLLSLFNMAALAVSVGVVVWTPQFLQVSFGASLSVSVYLTAGSGLAQLVANPLGALAMARWGKLRVILVSMALMTLFTALVPFVPGLWLVFILVTLVGFVTMSYFAPLFAAIAEVIEKPEQAGAATGLIEVFGFTGALLAPWLFGLLLDNLAGNSGYLAGYLLLAAFGALAMVGLAFFRVPRRPAAGLSEG
;
A
#
# COMPACT_ATOMS: atom_id res chain seq x y z
N MET A 1 -10.48 -12.53 2.16
CA MET A 1 -10.17 -13.62 3.12
C MET A 1 -11.14 -14.80 3.00
N ILE A 2 -12.47 -14.60 3.04
CA ILE A 2 -13.46 -15.68 2.75
C ILE A 2 -13.25 -16.29 1.35
N ALA A 3 -12.96 -15.46 0.34
CA ALA A 3 -12.62 -15.92 -1.01
C ALA A 3 -11.42 -16.88 -1.03
N LEU A 4 -10.38 -16.65 -0.21
CA LEU A 4 -9.18 -17.50 -0.18
C LEU A 4 -9.43 -18.88 0.46
N LEU A 5 -10.45 -19.01 1.32
CA LEU A 5 -10.86 -20.28 1.92
C LEU A 5 -11.83 -21.08 1.03
N VAL A 6 -12.64 -20.39 0.23
CA VAL A 6 -13.69 -21.01 -0.60
C VAL A 6 -13.24 -21.24 -2.05
N MET A 7 -12.32 -20.43 -2.58
CA MET A 7 -11.85 -20.52 -3.97
C MET A 7 -11.16 -21.84 -4.31
N PRO A 8 -10.31 -22.45 -3.46
CA PRO A 8 -9.68 -23.73 -3.79
C PRO A 8 -10.71 -24.87 -3.95
N SER A 9 -11.72 -24.91 -3.08
CA SER A 9 -12.79 -25.90 -3.10
C SER A 9 -13.76 -25.67 -4.27
N VAL A 10 -14.06 -24.40 -4.61
CA VAL A 10 -14.86 -24.06 -5.80
C VAL A 10 -14.11 -24.35 -7.09
N ALA A 11 -12.79 -24.11 -7.13
CA ALA A 11 -11.95 -24.45 -8.28
C ALA A 11 -11.88 -25.97 -8.51
N GLN A 12 -11.84 -26.78 -7.45
CA GLN A 12 -11.88 -28.24 -7.57
C GLN A 12 -13.25 -28.76 -8.05
N ALA A 13 -14.36 -28.11 -7.68
CA ALA A 13 -15.71 -28.55 -8.05
C ALA A 13 -16.15 -28.09 -9.45
N GLY A 14 -15.73 -26.91 -9.91
CA GLY A 14 -16.23 -26.29 -11.15
C GLY A 14 -15.18 -25.62 -12.03
N GLY A 15 -13.89 -25.82 -11.74
CA GLY A 15 -12.79 -25.21 -12.45
C GLY A 15 -12.72 -23.68 -12.29
N TYR A 16 -11.82 -23.05 -13.05
CA TYR A 16 -11.59 -21.60 -12.99
C TYR A 16 -12.83 -20.77 -13.35
N ARG A 17 -13.69 -21.27 -14.25
CA ARG A 17 -14.92 -20.57 -14.66
C ARG A 17 -15.90 -20.38 -13.50
N ALA A 18 -16.06 -21.38 -12.63
CA ALA A 18 -16.92 -21.29 -11.47
C ALA A 18 -16.45 -20.22 -10.47
N VAL A 19 -15.13 -20.06 -10.32
CA VAL A 19 -14.53 -19.02 -9.46
C VAL A 19 -14.87 -17.61 -9.97
N PHE A 20 -14.76 -17.37 -11.28
CA PHE A 20 -15.12 -16.07 -11.87
C PHE A 20 -16.61 -15.77 -11.78
N LEU A 21 -17.48 -16.77 -12.04
CA LEU A 21 -18.93 -16.61 -11.95
C LEU A 21 -19.39 -16.34 -10.50
N LEU A 22 -18.80 -17.02 -9.52
CA LEU A 22 -19.06 -16.76 -8.10
C LEU A 22 -18.68 -15.33 -7.72
N ASN A 23 -17.52 -14.85 -8.17
CA ASN A 23 -17.08 -13.49 -7.90
C ASN A 23 -17.99 -12.44 -8.55
N GLY A 24 -18.40 -12.67 -9.81
CA GLY A 24 -19.36 -11.81 -10.52
C GLY A 24 -20.74 -11.79 -9.85
N GLY A 25 -21.23 -12.95 -9.41
CA GLY A 25 -22.49 -13.06 -8.66
C GLY A 25 -22.45 -12.30 -7.34
N LEU A 26 -21.37 -12.43 -6.57
CA LEU A 26 -21.18 -11.69 -5.32
C LEU A 26 -21.15 -10.18 -5.57
N ALA A 27 -20.46 -9.73 -6.63
CA ALA A 27 -20.41 -8.31 -7.01
C ALA A 27 -21.81 -7.78 -7.39
N LEU A 28 -22.62 -8.55 -8.10
CA LEU A 28 -24.00 -8.18 -8.42
C LEU A 28 -24.88 -8.08 -7.19
N VAL A 29 -24.78 -9.04 -6.26
CA VAL A 29 -25.56 -9.03 -5.01
C VAL A 29 -25.17 -7.83 -4.14
N LEU A 30 -23.87 -7.60 -3.96
CA LEU A 30 -23.38 -6.44 -3.20
C LEU A 30 -23.74 -5.12 -3.88
N GLY A 31 -23.59 -5.04 -5.21
CA GLY A 31 -23.98 -3.87 -6.00
C GLY A 31 -25.47 -3.57 -5.89
N ALA A 32 -26.33 -4.58 -5.99
CA ALA A 32 -27.77 -4.45 -5.80
C ALA A 32 -28.12 -4.02 -4.37
N ALA A 33 -27.43 -4.57 -3.36
CA ALA A 33 -27.62 -4.19 -1.96
C ALA A 33 -27.23 -2.72 -1.72
N VAL A 34 -26.10 -2.27 -2.27
CA VAL A 34 -25.65 -0.87 -2.19
C VAL A 34 -26.61 0.06 -2.93
N LEU A 35 -27.09 -0.32 -4.13
CA LEU A 35 -28.09 0.46 -4.87
C LEU A 35 -29.44 0.51 -4.18
N ALA A 36 -29.77 -0.48 -3.33
CA ALA A 36 -30.98 -0.46 -2.52
C ALA A 36 -30.87 0.48 -1.30
N GLN A 37 -29.66 0.89 -0.91
CA GLN A 37 -29.45 1.80 0.21
C GLN A 37 -29.91 3.22 -0.15
N ALA A 38 -30.84 3.76 0.65
CA ALA A 38 -31.37 5.11 0.50
C ALA A 38 -30.30 6.23 0.43
N PRO A 39 -29.18 6.18 1.16
CA PRO A 39 -28.09 7.16 1.05
C PRO A 39 -27.45 7.25 -0.34
N VAL A 40 -27.37 6.13 -1.07
CA VAL A 40 -26.78 6.09 -2.42
C VAL A 40 -27.78 6.55 -3.48
N ARG A 41 -29.08 6.31 -3.24
CA ARG A 41 -30.17 6.77 -4.10
C ARG A 41 -30.57 8.22 -3.86
N ALA A 42 -30.11 8.82 -2.77
CA ALA A 42 -30.33 10.23 -2.49
C ALA A 42 -29.61 11.05 -3.57
N LYS A 43 -30.36 11.90 -4.28
CA LYS A 43 -29.75 12.88 -5.19
C LYS A 43 -28.84 13.82 -4.37
N PRO A 44 -27.67 14.21 -4.89
CA PRO A 44 -26.80 15.17 -4.21
C PRO A 44 -27.60 16.40 -3.77
N CYS A 45 -27.59 16.68 -2.47
CA CYS A 45 -28.35 17.81 -1.89
C CYS A 45 -27.68 19.17 -2.18
N HIS A 46 -26.44 19.15 -2.67
CA HIS A 46 -25.80 20.29 -3.32
C HIS A 46 -25.74 20.01 -4.81
N SER A 47 -26.07 21.01 -5.61
CA SER A 47 -25.57 21.11 -6.98
C SER A 47 -24.05 21.07 -6.87
N GLU A 48 -23.44 19.88 -6.96
CA GLU A 48 -22.02 19.84 -7.25
C GLU A 48 -21.90 20.57 -8.59
N ASP A 49 -21.23 21.72 -8.59
CA ASP A 49 -20.62 22.21 -9.82
C ASP A 49 -19.84 21.01 -10.34
N VAL A 50 -20.39 20.32 -11.35
CA VAL A 50 -19.75 19.20 -12.00
C VAL A 50 -18.39 19.75 -12.39
N LEU A 51 -17.34 19.31 -11.70
CA LEU A 51 -16.00 19.86 -11.88
C LEU A 51 -15.70 19.75 -13.36
N GLY A 52 -15.76 20.89 -14.05
CA GLY A 52 -15.47 20.93 -15.48
C GLY A 52 -14.07 20.36 -15.68
N ILE A 53 -13.80 19.80 -16.87
CA ILE A 53 -12.48 19.24 -17.20
C ILE A 53 -11.35 20.25 -16.90
N SER A 54 -11.62 21.55 -17.06
CA SER A 54 -10.72 22.65 -16.68
C SER A 54 -10.50 22.76 -15.17
N ALA A 55 -11.53 22.58 -14.35
CA ALA A 55 -11.43 22.59 -12.89
C ALA A 55 -10.66 21.35 -12.38
N LEU A 56 -10.88 20.18 -12.99
CA LEU A 56 -10.11 18.97 -12.71
C LEU A 56 -8.63 19.15 -13.08
N ALA A 57 -8.35 19.71 -14.27
CA ALA A 57 -6.98 20.00 -14.71
C ALA A 57 -6.29 21.01 -13.77
N GLY A 58 -7.02 22.04 -13.32
CA GLY A 58 -6.53 22.98 -12.31
C GLY A 58 -6.24 22.32 -10.96
N ALA A 59 -7.12 21.43 -10.49
CA ALA A 59 -6.92 20.68 -9.25
C ALA A 59 -5.71 19.72 -9.35
N LEU A 60 -5.53 19.05 -10.48
CA LEU A 60 -4.37 18.21 -10.75
C LEU A 60 -3.07 19.03 -10.83
N ALA A 61 -3.08 20.16 -11.53
CA ALA A 61 -1.94 21.06 -11.59
C ALA A 61 -1.56 21.58 -10.19
N GLY A 62 -2.55 21.93 -9.37
CA GLY A 62 -2.36 22.27 -7.95
C GLY A 62 -1.76 21.12 -7.15
N ALA A 63 -2.26 19.90 -7.33
CA ALA A 63 -1.74 18.72 -6.63
C ALA A 63 -0.29 18.39 -7.03
N VAL A 64 0.06 18.49 -8.31
CA VAL A 64 1.42 18.23 -8.82
C VAL A 64 2.41 19.32 -8.41
N THR A 65 1.97 20.57 -8.27
CA THR A 65 2.84 21.65 -7.79
C THR A 65 2.96 21.70 -6.27
N ASN A 66 2.02 21.07 -5.55
CA ASN A 66 2.07 21.01 -4.10
C ASN A 66 3.13 20.02 -3.61
N ARG A 67 4.23 20.58 -3.13
CA ARG A 67 5.37 19.84 -2.58
C ARG A 67 5.00 18.81 -1.51
N ARG A 68 3.97 19.07 -0.69
CA ARG A 68 3.53 18.15 0.36
C ARG A 68 2.75 16.96 -0.22
N VAL A 69 1.93 17.19 -1.24
CA VAL A 69 1.24 16.11 -1.97
C VAL A 69 2.28 15.23 -2.67
N LEU A 70 3.26 15.81 -3.36
CA LEU A 70 4.36 15.06 -3.98
C LEU A 70 5.15 14.20 -2.98
N LEU A 71 5.37 14.70 -1.76
CA LEU A 71 6.01 13.90 -0.71
C LEU A 71 5.15 12.70 -0.31
N LEU A 72 3.85 12.90 -0.09
CA LEU A 72 2.94 11.79 0.21
C LEU A 72 2.89 10.79 -0.96
N SER A 73 2.91 11.26 -2.21
CA SER A 73 3.01 10.42 -3.40
C SER A 73 4.30 9.61 -3.42
N LEU A 74 5.45 10.20 -3.08
CA LEU A 74 6.73 9.51 -2.99
C LEU A 74 6.72 8.43 -1.89
N PHE A 75 6.13 8.73 -0.73
CA PHE A 75 5.95 7.76 0.33
C PHE A 75 5.05 6.60 -0.12
N ASN A 76 3.92 6.89 -0.76
CA ASN A 76 3.00 5.87 -1.24
C ASN A 76 3.65 4.99 -2.33
N MET A 77 4.39 5.60 -3.25
CA MET A 77 5.17 4.90 -4.28
C MET A 77 6.16 3.91 -3.68
N ALA A 78 6.97 4.36 -2.71
CA ALA A 78 7.95 3.50 -2.06
C ALA A 78 7.28 2.37 -1.26
N ALA A 79 6.19 2.69 -0.56
CA ALA A 79 5.49 1.69 0.23
C ALA A 79 4.80 0.62 -0.61
N LEU A 80 4.14 1.01 -1.70
CA LEU A 80 3.53 0.05 -2.63
C LEU A 80 4.60 -0.72 -3.43
N ALA A 81 5.71 -0.09 -3.80
CA ALA A 81 6.86 -0.77 -4.40
C ALA A 81 7.38 -1.91 -3.50
N VAL A 82 7.64 -1.63 -2.22
CA VAL A 82 8.11 -2.64 -1.27
C VAL A 82 7.04 -3.69 -1.00
N SER A 83 5.81 -3.27 -0.75
CA SER A 83 4.68 -4.16 -0.49
C SER A 83 4.50 -5.20 -1.59
N VAL A 84 4.33 -4.73 -2.82
CA VAL A 84 4.07 -5.60 -3.97
C VAL A 84 5.33 -6.40 -4.32
N GLY A 85 6.51 -5.78 -4.28
CA GLY A 85 7.78 -6.48 -4.53
C GLY A 85 7.99 -7.66 -3.58
N VAL A 86 7.79 -7.45 -2.27
CA VAL A 86 7.91 -8.52 -1.27
C VAL A 86 6.84 -9.59 -1.49
N VAL A 87 5.58 -9.22 -1.70
CA VAL A 87 4.50 -10.20 -1.90
C VAL A 87 4.73 -11.06 -3.15
N VAL A 88 5.25 -10.48 -4.23
CA VAL A 88 5.49 -11.19 -5.50
C VAL A 88 6.68 -12.14 -5.40
N TRP A 89 7.83 -11.68 -4.87
CA TRP A 89 9.08 -12.44 -4.96
C TRP A 89 9.39 -13.32 -3.77
N THR A 90 8.79 -13.07 -2.59
CA THR A 90 9.09 -13.86 -1.39
C THR A 90 8.73 -15.34 -1.51
N PRO A 91 7.56 -15.75 -2.08
CA PRO A 91 7.23 -17.16 -2.25
C PRO A 91 8.28 -17.92 -3.06
N GLN A 92 8.80 -17.31 -4.14
CA GLN A 92 9.84 -17.92 -4.96
C GLN A 92 11.19 -17.93 -4.24
N PHE A 93 11.53 -16.85 -3.54
CA PHE A 93 12.74 -16.77 -2.71
C PHE A 93 12.82 -17.90 -1.68
N LEU A 94 11.70 -18.20 -0.99
CA LEU A 94 11.62 -19.30 -0.02
C LEU A 94 11.81 -20.67 -0.66
N GLN A 95 11.24 -20.88 -1.85
CA GLN A 95 11.37 -22.13 -2.58
C GLN A 95 12.81 -22.35 -3.05
N VAL A 96 13.42 -21.35 -3.69
CA VAL A 96 14.77 -21.47 -4.28
C VAL A 96 15.86 -21.49 -3.21
N SER A 97 15.75 -20.65 -2.19
CA SER A 97 16.84 -20.45 -1.21
C SER A 97 16.75 -21.39 0.01
N PHE A 98 15.55 -21.85 0.34
CA PHE A 98 15.31 -22.69 1.53
C PHE A 98 14.63 -24.03 1.21
N GLY A 99 14.37 -24.34 -0.07
CA GLY A 99 13.68 -25.57 -0.46
C GLY A 99 12.25 -25.66 0.10
N ALA A 100 11.63 -24.51 0.41
CA ALA A 100 10.29 -24.49 0.99
C ALA A 100 9.28 -25.16 0.05
N SER A 101 8.33 -25.90 0.61
CA SER A 101 7.22 -26.42 -0.20
C SER A 101 6.32 -25.27 -0.67
N LEU A 102 5.58 -25.52 -1.76
CA LEU A 102 4.58 -24.58 -2.27
C LEU A 102 3.56 -24.22 -1.18
N SER A 103 3.12 -25.19 -0.39
CA SER A 103 2.15 -24.98 0.70
C SER A 103 2.65 -23.99 1.74
N VAL A 104 3.92 -24.10 2.18
CA VAL A 104 4.51 -23.17 3.16
C VAL A 104 4.57 -21.75 2.61
N SER A 105 4.90 -21.60 1.32
CA SER A 105 4.95 -20.31 0.64
C SER A 105 3.56 -19.67 0.52
N VAL A 106 2.51 -20.46 0.32
CA VAL A 106 1.12 -19.98 0.31
C VAL A 106 0.66 -19.54 1.71
N TYR A 107 1.03 -20.28 2.76
CA TYR A 107 0.72 -19.89 4.13
C TYR A 107 1.36 -18.55 4.52
N LEU A 108 2.52 -18.20 3.95
CA LEU A 108 3.11 -16.87 4.14
C LEU A 108 2.24 -15.76 3.60
N THR A 109 1.73 -15.93 2.38
CA THR A 109 0.84 -14.93 1.76
C THR A 109 -0.45 -14.78 2.57
N ALA A 110 -1.00 -15.89 3.07
CA ALA A 110 -2.18 -15.87 3.93
C ALA A 110 -1.91 -15.18 5.28
N GLY A 111 -0.79 -15.50 5.93
CA GLY A 111 -0.36 -14.89 7.20
C GLY A 111 -0.10 -13.40 7.05
N SER A 112 0.55 -13.00 5.97
CA SER A 112 0.77 -11.59 5.62
C SER A 112 -0.56 -10.86 5.39
N GLY A 113 -1.56 -11.51 4.78
CA GLY A 113 -2.90 -10.95 4.62
C GLY A 113 -3.64 -10.74 5.95
N LEU A 114 -3.49 -11.68 6.90
CA LEU A 114 -4.05 -11.53 8.25
C LEU A 114 -3.35 -10.42 9.04
N ALA A 115 -2.02 -10.34 8.95
CA ALA A 115 -1.25 -9.27 9.58
C ALA A 115 -1.68 -7.89 9.06
N GLN A 116 -1.91 -7.79 7.76
CA GLN A 116 -2.44 -6.59 7.09
C GLN A 116 -3.83 -6.18 7.59
N LEU A 117 -4.71 -7.14 7.88
CA LEU A 117 -6.05 -6.88 8.41
C LEU A 117 -5.99 -6.21 9.79
N VAL A 118 -5.11 -6.70 10.66
CA VAL A 118 -4.93 -6.20 12.03
C VAL A 118 -4.14 -4.88 12.05
N ALA A 119 -3.23 -4.71 11.10
CA ALA A 119 -2.37 -3.54 10.99
C ALA A 119 -3.14 -2.23 10.72
N ASN A 120 -4.23 -2.26 9.95
CA ASN A 120 -5.02 -1.09 9.61
C ASN A 120 -5.62 -0.37 10.84
N PRO A 121 -6.42 -1.03 11.71
CA PRO A 121 -6.96 -0.38 12.90
C PRO A 121 -5.86 0.04 13.88
N LEU A 122 -4.77 -0.73 13.98
CA LEU A 122 -3.63 -0.34 14.81
C LEU A 122 -2.91 0.90 14.28
N GLY A 123 -2.79 1.03 12.95
CA GLY A 123 -2.30 2.24 12.29
C GLY A 123 -3.17 3.46 12.58
N ALA A 124 -4.49 3.30 12.57
CA ALA A 124 -5.46 4.34 12.93
C ALA A 124 -5.32 4.78 14.41
N LEU A 125 -5.19 3.83 15.35
CA LEU A 125 -4.93 4.14 16.76
C LEU A 125 -3.57 4.84 16.94
N ALA A 126 -2.55 4.35 16.25
CA ALA A 126 -1.20 4.91 16.31
C ALA A 126 -1.18 6.38 15.84
N MET A 127 -1.89 6.72 14.74
CA MET A 127 -1.92 8.11 14.28
C MET A 127 -2.69 9.03 15.23
N ALA A 128 -3.72 8.53 15.91
CA ALA A 128 -4.44 9.29 16.93
C ALA A 128 -3.55 9.63 18.13
N ARG A 129 -2.65 8.71 18.52
CA ARG A 129 -1.77 8.88 19.69
C ARG A 129 -0.47 9.64 19.39
N TRP A 130 0.16 9.37 18.25
CA TRP A 130 1.52 9.86 17.96
C TRP A 130 1.61 10.85 16.79
N GLY A 131 0.52 11.01 16.05
CA GLY A 131 0.43 11.88 14.87
C GLY A 131 0.71 11.15 13.56
N LYS A 132 0.02 11.56 12.49
CA LYS A 132 0.01 10.92 11.17
C LYS A 132 1.40 10.78 10.57
N LEU A 133 2.14 11.88 10.46
CA LEU A 133 3.48 11.90 9.87
C LEU A 133 4.47 11.02 10.64
N ARG A 134 4.41 10.99 11.98
CA ARG A 134 5.33 10.14 12.76
C ARG A 134 5.08 8.67 12.49
N VAL A 135 3.82 8.26 12.41
CA VAL A 135 3.46 6.87 12.08
C VAL A 135 3.91 6.51 10.68
N ILE A 136 3.68 7.37 9.67
CA ILE A 136 4.16 7.13 8.30
C ILE A 136 5.67 6.91 8.27
N LEU A 137 6.44 7.73 9.00
CA LEU A 137 7.90 7.64 9.01
C LEU A 137 8.43 6.42 9.74
N VAL A 138 7.87 6.10 10.91
CA VAL A 138 8.26 4.90 11.67
C VAL A 138 7.92 3.67 10.85
N SER A 139 6.75 3.62 10.22
CA SER A 139 6.37 2.52 9.35
C SER A 139 7.32 2.39 8.16
N MET A 140 7.64 3.50 7.48
CA MET A 140 8.56 3.46 6.35
C MET A 140 9.97 3.00 6.75
N ALA A 141 10.47 3.46 7.91
CA ALA A 141 11.77 3.05 8.43
C ALA A 141 11.81 1.56 8.80
N LEU A 142 10.78 1.07 9.52
CA LEU A 142 10.68 -0.34 9.89
C LEU A 142 10.52 -1.24 8.67
N MET A 143 9.70 -0.84 7.71
CA MET A 143 9.52 -1.57 6.46
C MET A 143 10.84 -1.66 5.68
N THR A 144 11.54 -0.54 5.53
CA THR A 144 12.87 -0.50 4.89
C THR A 144 13.87 -1.43 5.60
N LEU A 145 13.92 -1.35 6.93
CA LEU A 145 14.81 -2.17 7.76
C LEU A 145 14.50 -3.67 7.61
N PHE A 146 13.25 -4.07 7.76
CA PHE A 146 12.86 -5.47 7.69
C PHE A 146 13.09 -6.03 6.29
N THR A 147 12.72 -5.30 5.23
CA THR A 147 12.99 -5.70 3.85
C THR A 147 14.49 -5.84 3.57
N ALA A 148 15.33 -4.93 4.08
CA ALA A 148 16.78 -5.04 3.96
C ALA A 148 17.36 -6.25 4.70
N LEU A 149 16.75 -6.66 5.82
CA LEU A 149 17.22 -7.79 6.63
C LEU A 149 16.85 -9.16 6.03
N VAL A 150 15.75 -9.27 5.29
CA VAL A 150 15.28 -10.54 4.70
C VAL A 150 16.39 -11.39 4.05
N PRO A 151 17.23 -10.87 3.14
CA PRO A 151 18.24 -11.69 2.45
C PRO A 151 19.41 -12.15 3.34
N PHE A 152 19.63 -11.54 4.50
CA PHE A 152 20.77 -11.86 5.38
C PHE A 152 20.45 -12.90 6.45
N VAL A 153 19.19 -13.30 6.56
CA VAL A 153 18.71 -14.09 7.69
C VAL A 153 18.83 -15.58 7.40
N PRO A 154 19.56 -16.35 8.24
CA PRO A 154 19.69 -17.79 8.07
C PRO A 154 18.46 -18.48 8.67
N GLY A 155 17.43 -18.68 7.86
CA GLY A 155 16.34 -19.60 8.21
C GLY A 155 14.97 -19.19 7.71
N LEU A 156 14.23 -20.18 7.23
CA LEU A 156 12.88 -20.04 6.68
C LEU A 156 11.92 -19.32 7.64
N TRP A 157 11.92 -19.71 8.92
CA TRP A 157 11.00 -19.15 9.93
C TRP A 157 11.26 -17.67 10.23
N LEU A 158 12.53 -17.26 10.25
CA LEU A 158 12.88 -15.87 10.50
C LEU A 158 12.53 -14.98 9.29
N VAL A 159 12.73 -15.48 8.07
CA VAL A 159 12.24 -14.81 6.84
C VAL A 159 10.73 -14.66 6.89
N PHE A 160 10.01 -15.71 7.31
CA PHE A 160 8.55 -15.68 7.45
C PHE A 160 8.09 -14.58 8.41
N ILE A 161 8.74 -14.48 9.57
CA ILE A 161 8.46 -13.42 10.57
C ILE A 161 8.73 -12.04 9.98
N LEU A 162 9.89 -11.82 9.37
CA LEU A 162 10.25 -10.52 8.78
C LEU A 162 9.28 -10.09 7.69
N VAL A 163 8.92 -11.00 6.79
CA VAL A 163 7.97 -10.70 5.69
C VAL A 163 6.57 -10.41 6.23
N THR A 164 6.14 -11.16 7.24
CA THR A 164 4.86 -10.89 7.92
C THR A 164 4.87 -9.52 8.59
N LEU A 165 5.99 -9.14 9.22
CA LEU A 165 6.18 -7.80 9.80
C LEU A 165 6.21 -6.71 8.75
N VAL A 166 6.84 -6.93 7.59
CA VAL A 166 6.76 -6.02 6.43
C VAL A 166 5.30 -5.81 6.04
N GLY A 167 4.54 -6.89 5.82
CA GLY A 167 3.11 -6.80 5.48
C GLY A 167 2.29 -6.06 6.54
N PHE A 168 2.55 -6.32 7.82
CA PHE A 168 1.93 -5.58 8.93
C PHE A 168 2.22 -4.08 8.83
N VAL A 169 3.49 -3.70 8.77
CA VAL A 169 3.91 -2.29 8.77
C VAL A 169 3.40 -1.54 7.54
N THR A 170 3.34 -2.21 6.38
CA THR A 170 2.76 -1.66 5.16
C THR A 170 1.28 -1.29 5.33
N MET A 171 0.47 -2.06 6.03
CA MET A 171 -0.94 -1.65 6.21
C MET A 171 -1.14 -0.66 7.35
N SER A 172 -0.20 -0.57 8.30
CA SER A 172 -0.28 0.41 9.37
C SER A 172 -0.09 1.86 8.90
N TYR A 173 0.57 2.13 7.76
CA TYR A 173 0.72 3.51 7.25
C TYR A 173 -0.46 3.97 6.38
N PHE A 174 -1.30 3.06 5.88
CA PHE A 174 -2.34 3.35 4.90
C PHE A 174 -3.36 4.37 5.44
N ALA A 175 -3.99 4.10 6.59
CA ALA A 175 -4.91 5.05 7.22
C ALA A 175 -4.27 6.42 7.54
N PRO A 176 -3.07 6.50 8.15
CA PRO A 176 -2.34 7.75 8.33
C PRO A 176 -2.07 8.53 7.03
N LEU A 177 -1.75 7.85 5.93
CA LEU A 177 -1.49 8.48 4.62
C LEU A 177 -2.73 9.22 4.14
N PHE A 178 -3.88 8.56 4.07
CA PHE A 178 -5.13 9.17 3.62
C PHE A 178 -5.56 10.31 4.53
N ALA A 179 -5.39 10.14 5.84
CA ALA A 179 -5.68 11.20 6.79
C ALA A 179 -4.74 12.42 6.64
N ALA A 180 -3.52 12.23 6.11
CA ALA A 180 -2.58 13.32 5.85
C ALA A 180 -2.92 14.09 4.57
N ILE A 181 -3.65 13.49 3.60
CA ILE A 181 -4.10 14.17 2.38
C ILE A 181 -4.90 15.43 2.72
N ALA A 182 -5.85 15.31 3.66
CA ALA A 182 -6.67 16.42 4.11
C ALA A 182 -5.88 17.58 4.75
N GLU A 183 -4.65 17.34 5.23
CA GLU A 183 -3.80 18.38 5.83
C GLU A 183 -2.89 19.09 4.80
N VAL A 184 -2.67 18.46 3.64
CA VAL A 184 -1.76 18.97 2.61
C VAL A 184 -2.48 19.69 1.48
N ILE A 185 -3.75 19.37 1.24
CA ILE A 185 -4.60 20.06 0.27
C ILE A 185 -5.06 21.42 0.81
N GLU A 186 -5.22 22.39 -0.08
CA GLU A 186 -5.69 23.73 0.28
C GLU A 186 -7.22 23.84 0.25
N LYS A 187 -7.84 23.04 -0.62
CA LYS A 187 -9.27 23.09 -0.91
C LYS A 187 -9.86 21.67 -0.91
N PRO A 188 -11.08 21.45 -0.38
CA PRO A 188 -11.72 20.13 -0.35
C PRO A 188 -11.88 19.52 -1.75
N GLU A 189 -12.09 20.33 -2.78
CA GLU A 189 -12.27 19.86 -4.16
C GLU A 189 -10.99 19.22 -4.75
N GLN A 190 -9.82 19.51 -4.16
CA GLN A 190 -8.54 18.91 -4.55
C GLN A 190 -8.34 17.52 -3.93
N ALA A 191 -9.16 17.08 -2.97
CA ALA A 191 -8.97 15.81 -2.27
C ALA A 191 -8.96 14.62 -3.23
N GLY A 192 -9.91 14.60 -4.19
CA GLY A 192 -9.98 13.56 -5.22
C GLY A 192 -8.76 13.55 -6.14
N ALA A 193 -8.34 14.73 -6.62
CA ALA A 193 -7.18 14.87 -7.50
C ALA A 193 -5.86 14.49 -6.79
N ALA A 194 -5.67 14.94 -5.54
CA ALA A 194 -4.50 14.60 -4.75
C ALA A 194 -4.44 13.10 -4.42
N THR A 195 -5.56 12.50 -4.05
CA THR A 195 -5.66 11.05 -3.81
C THR A 195 -5.34 10.27 -5.07
N GLY A 196 -5.93 10.65 -6.20
CA GLY A 196 -5.65 10.02 -7.50
C GLY A 196 -4.18 10.11 -7.88
N LEU A 197 -3.56 11.29 -7.70
CA LEU A 197 -2.12 11.47 -7.96
C LEU A 197 -1.26 10.57 -7.06
N ILE A 198 -1.57 10.50 -5.76
CA ILE A 198 -0.86 9.64 -4.81
C ILE A 198 -0.96 8.16 -5.21
N GLU A 199 -2.14 7.71 -5.64
CA GLU A 199 -2.36 6.34 -6.12
C GLU A 199 -1.64 6.04 -7.44
N VAL A 200 -1.63 6.97 -8.40
CA VAL A 200 -0.88 6.80 -9.65
C VAL A 200 0.61 6.59 -9.37
N PHE A 201 1.20 7.42 -8.52
CA PHE A 201 2.59 7.24 -8.08
C PHE A 201 2.77 5.90 -7.33
N GLY A 202 1.84 5.59 -6.43
CA GLY A 202 1.73 4.32 -5.73
C GLY A 202 1.85 3.10 -6.64
N PHE A 203 0.92 2.99 -7.58
CA PHE A 203 0.87 1.88 -8.53
C PHE A 203 2.02 1.89 -9.54
N THR A 204 2.57 3.06 -9.86
CA THR A 204 3.81 3.14 -10.66
C THR A 204 4.95 2.44 -9.92
N GLY A 205 5.11 2.67 -8.61
CA GLY A 205 6.07 1.94 -7.78
C GLY A 205 5.77 0.44 -7.71
N ALA A 206 4.50 0.08 -7.53
CA ALA A 206 4.05 -1.32 -7.51
C ALA A 206 4.30 -2.07 -8.82
N LEU A 207 4.26 -1.38 -9.96
CA LEU A 207 4.54 -1.94 -11.28
C LEU A 207 6.04 -2.08 -11.52
N LEU A 208 6.80 -1.01 -11.25
CA LEU A 208 8.24 -0.95 -11.54
C LEU A 208 9.05 -1.86 -10.63
N ALA A 209 8.74 -1.93 -9.34
CA ALA A 209 9.58 -2.64 -8.38
C ALA A 209 9.67 -4.15 -8.63
N PRO A 210 8.57 -4.90 -8.83
CA PRO A 210 8.66 -6.31 -9.17
C PRO A 210 9.34 -6.55 -10.51
N TRP A 211 9.12 -5.68 -11.50
CA TRP A 211 9.77 -5.78 -12.81
C TRP A 211 11.29 -5.60 -12.72
N LEU A 212 11.75 -4.56 -12.02
CA LEU A 212 13.18 -4.32 -11.78
C LEU A 212 13.82 -5.44 -10.94
N PHE A 213 13.10 -5.95 -9.94
CA PHE A 213 13.56 -7.10 -9.15
C PHE A 213 13.73 -8.34 -10.06
N GLY A 214 12.76 -8.62 -10.93
CA GLY A 214 12.85 -9.72 -11.91
C GLY A 214 14.06 -9.58 -12.82
N LEU A 215 14.32 -8.38 -13.36
CA LEU A 215 15.52 -8.13 -14.17
C LEU A 215 16.82 -8.41 -13.39
N LEU A 216 16.88 -8.05 -12.10
CA LEU A 216 18.04 -8.38 -11.28
C LEU A 216 18.18 -9.89 -11.09
N LEU A 217 17.09 -10.63 -10.90
CA LEU A 217 17.12 -12.10 -10.80
C LEU A 217 17.59 -12.77 -12.09
N ASP A 218 17.20 -12.24 -13.25
CA ASP A 218 17.59 -12.81 -14.55
C ASP A 218 19.09 -12.59 -14.85
N ASN A 219 19.65 -11.47 -14.38
CA ASN A 219 21.05 -11.11 -14.64
C ASN A 219 22.04 -11.58 -13.55
N LEU A 220 21.57 -11.82 -12.32
CA LEU A 220 22.40 -12.22 -11.18
C LEU A 220 22.03 -13.63 -10.72
N ALA A 221 22.98 -14.56 -10.80
CA ALA A 221 22.72 -15.97 -10.51
C ALA A 221 22.40 -16.23 -9.03
N GLY A 222 21.32 -16.99 -8.80
CA GLY A 222 20.97 -17.60 -7.52
C GLY A 222 20.71 -16.58 -6.40
N ASN A 223 21.35 -16.76 -5.26
CA ASN A 223 21.08 -15.98 -4.04
C ASN A 223 21.52 -14.50 -4.17
N SER A 224 22.44 -14.19 -5.10
CA SER A 224 22.92 -12.84 -5.35
C SER A 224 21.85 -11.94 -5.98
N GLY A 225 21.01 -12.50 -6.86
CA GLY A 225 19.89 -11.80 -7.48
C GLY A 225 18.79 -11.46 -6.47
N TYR A 226 18.46 -12.39 -5.56
CA TYR A 226 17.51 -12.10 -4.48
C TYR A 226 18.05 -11.04 -3.52
N LEU A 227 19.32 -11.12 -3.14
CA LEU A 227 19.96 -10.09 -2.32
C LEU A 227 19.87 -8.71 -2.98
N ALA A 228 20.23 -8.61 -4.27
CA ALA A 228 20.13 -7.36 -5.02
C ALA A 228 18.67 -6.85 -5.11
N GLY A 229 17.72 -7.74 -5.34
CA GLY A 229 16.30 -7.40 -5.39
C GLY A 229 15.75 -6.87 -4.07
N TYR A 230 16.03 -7.53 -2.94
CA TYR A 230 15.59 -7.03 -1.63
C TYR A 230 16.26 -5.71 -1.25
N LEU A 231 17.54 -5.53 -1.60
CA LEU A 231 18.24 -4.26 -1.41
C LEU A 231 17.68 -3.15 -2.31
N LEU A 232 17.25 -3.47 -3.53
CA LEU A 232 16.53 -2.53 -4.40
C LEU A 232 15.21 -2.08 -3.75
N LEU A 233 14.43 -3.03 -3.22
CA LEU A 233 13.19 -2.69 -2.50
C LEU A 233 13.48 -1.81 -1.28
N ALA A 234 14.49 -2.14 -0.48
CA ALA A 234 14.93 -1.30 0.63
C ALA A 234 15.39 0.10 0.15
N ALA A 235 16.03 0.20 -1.03
CA ALA A 235 16.43 1.48 -1.60
C ALA A 235 15.23 2.38 -1.92
N PHE A 236 14.11 1.83 -2.41
CA PHE A 236 12.87 2.63 -2.58
C PHE A 236 12.41 3.25 -1.26
N GLY A 237 12.38 2.47 -0.18
CA GLY A 237 12.00 2.96 1.15
C GLY A 237 12.99 3.98 1.71
N ALA A 238 14.30 3.73 1.55
CA ALA A 238 15.35 4.66 1.97
C ALA A 238 15.31 5.99 1.19
N LEU A 239 15.09 5.95 -0.12
CA LEU A 239 14.97 7.14 -0.96
C LEU A 239 13.76 8.00 -0.56
N ALA A 240 12.62 7.39 -0.21
CA ALA A 240 11.47 8.13 0.31
C ALA A 240 11.80 8.83 1.65
N MET A 241 12.53 8.15 2.54
CA MET A 241 12.98 8.72 3.82
C MET A 241 13.98 9.87 3.62
N VAL A 242 14.92 9.73 2.69
CA VAL A 242 15.87 10.80 2.32
C VAL A 242 15.14 11.98 1.69
N GLY A 243 14.13 11.71 0.84
CA GLY A 243 13.22 12.71 0.30
C GLY A 243 12.60 13.58 1.38
N LEU A 244 12.23 13.03 2.53
CA LEU A 244 11.75 13.84 3.65
C LEU A 244 12.82 14.80 4.20
N ALA A 245 14.06 14.32 4.38
CA ALA A 245 15.14 15.11 4.98
C ALA A 245 15.44 16.37 4.15
N PHE A 246 15.41 16.25 2.82
CA PHE A 246 15.56 17.38 1.89
C PHE A 246 14.32 18.29 1.83
N PHE A 247 13.15 17.78 2.23
CA PHE A 247 11.90 18.47 2.07
C PHE A 247 11.34 19.10 3.34
N ARG A 248 12.08 19.07 4.47
CA ARG A 248 11.78 19.70 5.78
C ARG A 248 10.41 20.38 5.80
N VAL A 249 9.37 19.59 6.05
CA VAL A 249 7.98 20.07 6.04
C VAL A 249 7.87 21.22 7.06
N PRO A 250 7.54 22.45 6.63
CA PRO A 250 7.29 23.54 7.57
C PRO A 250 6.09 23.14 8.42
N ARG A 251 6.29 22.95 9.73
CA ARG A 251 5.19 22.77 10.67
C ARG A 251 4.31 24.02 10.57
N ARG A 252 3.03 23.86 10.22
CA ARG A 252 2.07 24.96 10.44
C ARG A 252 2.08 25.24 11.94
N PRO A 253 2.31 26.50 12.38
CA PRO A 253 2.07 26.87 13.77
C PRO A 253 0.63 26.50 14.11
N ALA A 254 0.43 25.83 15.24
CA ALA A 254 -0.90 25.57 15.75
C ALA A 254 -1.64 26.91 15.81
N ALA A 255 -2.75 27.03 15.07
CA ALA A 255 -3.64 28.16 15.22
C ALA A 255 -4.06 28.20 16.68
N GLY A 256 -3.68 29.29 17.38
CA GLY A 256 -4.02 29.49 18.77
C GLY A 256 -5.52 29.36 18.94
N LEU A 257 -5.93 28.40 19.76
CA LEU A 257 -7.24 28.45 20.41
C LEU A 257 -7.16 29.63 21.37
N SER A 258 -7.63 30.80 20.91
CA SER A 258 -7.94 31.90 21.82
C SER A 258 -9.15 31.44 22.63
N GLU A 259 -8.86 31.16 23.90
CA GLU A 259 -9.79 30.95 24.99
C GLU A 259 -10.82 32.09 25.05
N GLY A 260 -12.08 31.71 25.26
CA GLY A 260 -13.15 32.59 25.74
C GLY A 260 -13.55 32.16 27.14
#